data_AF-A0A1Y0GVJ8-F1
#
_entry.id   AF-A0A1Y0GVJ8-F1
#
_cell.length_a   1.000
_cell.length_b   1.000
_cell.length_c   1.000
_cell.angle_alpha   90.00
_cell.angle_beta   90.00
_cell.angle_gamma   90.00
#
_symmetry.space_group_name_H-M   'P 1'
#
loop_
_entity.id
_entity.type
_entity.pdbx_description
1 polymer ?
#
loop_
_entity_poly.entity_id
_entity_poly.type
_entity_poly.pdbx_seq_one_letter_code
_entity_poly.pdbx_strand_id
1 'polypeptide(L)'
;MEEALKATTITQKVQAPLRKEPILEIVIGALTLLWTGGFLGDNFGALTGSPALALPALFIHCLAIAAIAHSIWQLVLIQKLEWTDPIVETQTRLAEIKRFRVKGAKQFFATSLVGWFTFPILLFQTLLGPSVLTKVNPLWIFCNVAFGFIVIIGVILVSQRVGDSHPVTQKFNEFLAGTQVTQAERELKSLSEF
;
A
#
# COMPACT_ATOMS: atom_id res chain seq x y z
N MET A 1 -34.76 15.93 18.41
CA MET A 1 -33.39 16.48 18.52
C MET A 1 -32.41 15.48 19.11
N GLU A 2 -32.76 14.74 20.16
CA GLU A 2 -31.89 13.74 20.80
C GLU A 2 -31.56 12.52 19.91
N GLU A 3 -32.51 12.02 19.11
CA GLU A 3 -32.27 10.92 18.16
C GLU A 3 -31.31 11.30 17.02
N ALA A 4 -31.42 12.53 16.51
CA ALA A 4 -30.50 13.03 15.49
C ALA A 4 -29.06 13.11 16.04
N LEU A 5 -28.89 13.56 17.29
CA LEU A 5 -27.59 13.62 17.95
C LEU A 5 -26.97 12.23 18.17
N LYS A 6 -27.79 11.24 18.55
CA LYS A 6 -27.36 9.84 18.71
C LYS A 6 -26.93 9.22 17.37
N ALA A 7 -27.69 9.46 16.30
CA ALA A 7 -27.35 8.98 14.97
C ALA A 7 -26.01 9.52 14.47
N THR A 8 -25.75 10.84 14.60
CA THR A 8 -24.47 11.46 14.19
C THR A 8 -23.28 10.90 14.97
N THR A 9 -23.47 10.63 16.26
CA THR A 9 -22.42 10.11 17.15
C THR A 9 -22.03 8.66 16.77
N ILE A 10 -23.00 7.82 16.42
CA ILE A 10 -22.75 6.43 15.99
C ILE A 10 -22.00 6.43 14.66
N THR A 11 -22.43 7.26 13.70
CA THR A 11 -21.76 7.40 12.40
C THR A 11 -20.30 7.84 12.54
N GLN A 12 -20.02 8.85 13.39
CA GLN A 12 -18.65 9.29 13.65
C GLN A 12 -17.79 8.17 14.26
N LYS A 13 -18.33 7.39 15.19
CA LYS A 13 -17.60 6.32 15.87
C LYS A 13 -17.19 5.19 14.91
N VAL A 14 -18.01 4.92 13.89
CA VAL A 14 -17.72 3.92 12.85
C VAL A 14 -16.76 4.47 11.79
N GLN A 15 -16.86 5.75 11.42
CA GLN A 15 -15.99 6.37 10.41
C GLN A 15 -14.57 6.66 10.94
N ALA A 16 -14.41 6.97 12.23
CA ALA A 16 -13.13 7.30 12.83
C ALA A 16 -12.03 6.24 12.58
N PRO A 17 -12.23 4.92 12.84
CA PRO A 17 -11.20 3.92 12.57
C PRO A 17 -10.87 3.79 11.08
N LEU A 18 -11.84 3.97 10.19
CA LEU A 18 -11.64 3.86 8.73
C LEU A 18 -10.78 5.01 8.17
N ARG A 19 -10.80 6.18 8.80
CA ARG A 19 -10.02 7.35 8.38
C ARG A 19 -8.60 7.39 8.96
N LYS A 20 -8.36 6.77 10.12
CA LYS A 20 -7.06 6.81 10.82
C LYS A 20 -5.91 6.27 9.96
N GLU A 21 -6.13 5.14 9.31
CA GLU A 21 -5.10 4.46 8.53
C GLU A 21 -4.65 5.29 7.31
N PRO A 22 -5.54 5.78 6.42
CA PRO A 22 -5.13 6.68 5.34
C PRO A 22 -4.44 7.97 5.81
N ILE A 23 -4.90 8.53 6.94
CA ILE A 23 -4.26 9.74 7.49
C ILE A 23 -2.82 9.44 7.93
N LEU A 24 -2.61 8.30 8.60
CA LEU A 24 -1.28 7.87 9.01
C LEU A 24 -0.37 7.65 7.79
N GLU A 25 -0.87 6.98 6.75
CA GLU A 25 -0.13 6.77 5.50
C GLU A 25 0.24 8.09 4.81
N ILE A 26 -0.66 9.08 4.79
CA ILE A 26 -0.37 10.41 4.25
C ILE A 26 0.73 11.10 5.05
N VAL A 27 0.68 11.03 6.38
CA VAL A 27 1.71 11.63 7.24
C VAL A 27 3.06 10.96 7.01
N ILE A 28 3.12 9.64 7.01
CA ILE A 28 4.35 8.87 6.73
C ILE A 28 4.87 9.18 5.32
N GLY A 29 3.99 9.19 4.33
CA GLY A 29 4.32 9.51 2.95
C GLY A 29 4.89 10.92 2.82
N ALA A 30 4.26 11.91 3.45
CA ALA A 30 4.72 13.29 3.43
C ALA A 30 6.11 13.45 4.08
N LEU A 31 6.34 12.83 5.23
CA LEU A 31 7.66 12.79 5.86
C LEU A 31 8.70 12.14 4.95
N THR A 32 8.32 11.05 4.28
CA THR A 32 9.18 10.35 3.33
C THR A 32 9.51 11.22 2.11
N LEU A 33 8.54 11.98 1.58
CA LEU A 33 8.77 12.93 0.48
C LEU A 33 9.69 14.06 0.88
N LEU A 34 9.52 14.63 2.07
CA LEU A 34 10.40 15.67 2.58
C LEU A 34 11.82 15.14 2.75
N TRP A 35 11.98 13.95 3.31
CA TRP A 35 13.29 13.33 3.49
C TRP A 35 13.97 13.02 2.15
N THR A 36 13.30 12.30 1.25
CA THR A 36 13.84 11.94 -0.06
C THR A 36 14.07 13.16 -0.96
N GLY A 37 13.17 14.14 -0.92
CA GLY A 37 13.31 15.41 -1.65
C GLY A 37 14.47 16.25 -1.14
N GLY A 38 14.62 16.36 0.19
CA GLY A 38 15.77 17.01 0.82
C GLY A 38 17.08 16.34 0.42
N PHE A 39 17.16 15.02 0.51
CA PHE A 39 18.33 14.25 0.05
C PHE A 39 18.68 14.53 -1.42
N LEU A 40 17.68 14.53 -2.31
CA LEU A 40 17.89 14.80 -3.74
C LEU A 40 18.36 16.24 -3.99
N GLY A 41 17.83 17.21 -3.24
CA GLY A 41 18.22 18.62 -3.33
C GLY A 41 19.64 18.86 -2.82
N ASP A 42 19.95 18.37 -1.62
CA ASP A 42 21.26 18.55 -0.96
C ASP A 42 22.40 17.89 -1.73
N ASN A 43 22.11 16.81 -2.45
CA ASN A 43 23.10 16.04 -3.20
C ASN A 43 23.06 16.28 -4.71
N PHE A 44 22.28 17.26 -5.19
CA PHE A 44 22.03 17.46 -6.63
C PHE A 44 23.33 17.47 -7.47
N GLY A 45 24.36 18.19 -7.02
CA GLY A 45 25.65 18.25 -7.72
C GLY A 45 26.43 16.92 -7.78
N ALA A 46 26.31 16.06 -6.76
CA ALA A 46 26.91 14.73 -6.80
C ALA A 46 26.08 13.78 -7.69
N LEU A 47 24.77 13.95 -7.70
CA LEU A 47 23.84 13.13 -8.48
C LEU A 47 23.93 13.41 -9.99
N THR A 48 24.22 14.64 -10.42
CA THR A 48 24.43 14.94 -11.85
C THR A 48 25.66 14.24 -12.41
N GLY A 49 26.72 14.09 -11.61
CA GLY A 49 27.93 13.36 -12.00
C GLY A 49 27.75 11.83 -11.99
N SER A 50 26.78 11.30 -11.26
CA SER A 50 26.48 9.87 -11.22
C SER A 50 24.98 9.62 -10.96
N PRO A 51 24.14 9.66 -12.02
CA PRO A 51 22.68 9.59 -11.89
C PRO A 51 22.16 8.32 -11.19
N ALA A 52 22.93 7.21 -11.27
CA ALA A 52 22.58 5.96 -10.60
C ALA A 52 22.46 6.11 -9.07
N LEU A 53 23.16 7.07 -8.46
CA LEU A 53 23.09 7.35 -7.03
C LEU A 53 21.70 7.86 -6.59
N ALA A 54 20.94 8.45 -7.52
CA ALA A 54 19.61 8.99 -7.26
C ALA A 54 18.51 7.92 -7.30
N LEU A 55 18.77 6.74 -7.90
CA LEU A 55 17.75 5.73 -8.14
C LEU A 55 17.03 5.26 -6.87
N PRO A 56 17.70 4.96 -5.74
CA PRO A 56 17.01 4.56 -4.51
C PRO A 56 16.12 5.68 -3.97
N ALA A 57 16.62 6.93 -3.97
CA ALA A 57 15.86 8.09 -3.52
C ALA A 57 14.63 8.35 -4.38
N LEU A 58 14.78 8.33 -5.71
CA LEU A 58 13.69 8.51 -6.67
C LEU A 58 12.65 7.39 -6.57
N PHE A 59 13.09 6.15 -6.40
CA PHE A 59 12.18 5.01 -6.24
C PHE A 59 11.30 5.18 -4.99
N ILE A 60 11.90 5.50 -3.84
CA ILE A 60 11.17 5.73 -2.59
C ILE A 60 10.29 6.98 -2.69
N HIS A 61 10.78 8.03 -3.36
CA HIS A 61 10.01 9.26 -3.59
C HIS A 61 8.74 8.98 -4.40
N CYS A 62 8.86 8.29 -5.53
CA CYS A 62 7.72 7.89 -6.35
C CYS A 62 6.74 6.98 -5.58
N LEU A 63 7.25 6.05 -4.77
CA LEU A 63 6.41 5.20 -3.93
C LEU A 63 5.63 6.01 -2.89
N ALA A 64 6.28 7.00 -2.26
CA ALA A 64 5.62 7.88 -1.30
C ALA A 64 4.52 8.73 -1.97
N ILE A 65 4.74 9.26 -3.18
CA ILE A 65 3.70 9.95 -3.95
C ILE A 65 2.52 9.00 -4.23
N ALA A 66 2.81 7.79 -4.71
CA ALA A 66 1.79 6.80 -5.01
C ALA A 66 0.98 6.40 -3.77
N ALA A 67 1.64 6.23 -2.62
CA ALA A 67 1.01 5.95 -1.34
C ALA A 67 0.06 7.09 -0.93
N ILE A 68 0.54 8.34 -0.92
CA ILE A 68 -0.29 9.50 -0.60
C ILE A 68 -1.51 9.59 -1.53
N ALA A 69 -1.30 9.45 -2.85
CA ALA A 69 -2.38 9.49 -3.81
C ALA A 69 -3.42 8.38 -3.56
N HIS A 70 -2.95 7.16 -3.25
CA HIS A 70 -3.82 6.04 -2.89
C HIS A 70 -4.64 6.34 -1.63
N SER A 71 -4.00 6.84 -0.57
CA SER A 71 -4.67 7.18 0.70
C SER A 71 -5.66 8.33 0.54
N ILE A 72 -5.36 9.35 -0.29
CA ILE A 72 -6.30 10.42 -0.63
C ILE A 72 -7.53 9.83 -1.34
N TRP A 73 -7.34 8.97 -2.33
CA TRP A 73 -8.45 8.31 -3.01
C TRP A 73 -9.31 7.47 -2.06
N GLN A 74 -8.68 6.77 -1.11
CA GLN A 74 -9.40 6.02 -0.08
C GLN A 74 -10.25 6.95 0.80
N LEU A 75 -9.72 8.13 1.19
CA LEU A 75 -10.49 9.12 1.94
C LEU A 75 -11.66 9.68 1.13
N VAL A 76 -11.47 9.96 -0.15
CA VAL A 76 -12.55 10.40 -1.06
C VAL A 76 -13.65 9.34 -1.15
N LEU A 77 -13.30 8.06 -1.29
CA LEU A 77 -14.27 6.97 -1.32
C LEU A 77 -15.03 6.84 0.02
N ILE A 78 -14.35 6.99 1.16
CA ILE A 78 -14.99 6.97 2.49
C ILE A 78 -15.93 8.17 2.67
N GLN A 79 -15.62 9.34 2.11
CA GLN A 79 -16.46 10.52 2.19
C GLN A 79 -17.77 10.38 1.39
N LYS A 80 -17.75 9.62 0.30
CA LYS A 80 -18.95 9.31 -0.50
C LYS A 80 -19.90 8.29 0.15
N LEU A 81 -19.58 7.81 1.36
CA LEU A 81 -20.45 6.89 2.08
C LEU A 81 -21.54 7.68 2.81
N GLU A 82 -22.69 7.83 2.16
CA GLU A 82 -23.90 8.40 2.76
C GLU A 82 -24.66 7.30 3.51
N TRP A 83 -24.78 7.44 4.82
CA TRP A 83 -25.45 6.45 5.67
C TRP A 83 -26.98 6.54 5.64
N THR A 84 -27.51 7.49 4.88
CA THR A 84 -28.93 7.66 4.59
C THR A 84 -29.38 6.87 3.36
N ASP A 85 -28.43 6.35 2.57
CA ASP A 85 -28.72 5.56 1.38
C ASP A 85 -29.27 4.17 1.76
N PRO A 86 -30.03 3.52 0.87
CA PRO A 86 -30.49 2.15 1.07
C PRO A 86 -29.34 1.22 1.48
N ILE A 87 -29.62 0.27 2.38
CA ILE A 87 -28.61 -0.65 2.94
C ILE A 87 -27.78 -1.32 1.84
N VAL A 88 -28.43 -1.72 0.74
CA VAL A 88 -27.79 -2.36 -0.41
C VAL A 88 -26.73 -1.45 -1.06
N GLU A 89 -27.05 -0.16 -1.25
CA GLU A 89 -26.12 0.80 -1.86
C GLU A 89 -24.92 1.09 -0.96
N THR A 90 -25.17 1.22 0.35
CA THR A 90 -24.09 1.36 1.35
C THR A 90 -23.16 0.14 1.35
N GLN A 91 -23.71 -1.08 1.26
CA GLN A 91 -22.92 -2.31 1.19
C GLN A 91 -22.07 -2.38 -0.07
N THR A 92 -22.61 -2.01 -1.24
CA THR A 92 -21.85 -1.98 -2.50
C THR A 92 -20.70 -0.99 -2.43
N ARG A 93 -20.93 0.24 -1.94
CA ARG A 93 -19.86 1.24 -1.77
C ARG A 93 -18.78 0.77 -0.77
N LEU A 94 -19.17 0.11 0.31
CA LEU A 94 -18.22 -0.51 1.25
C LEU A 94 -17.40 -1.64 0.60
N ALA A 95 -18.01 -2.45 -0.26
CA ALA A 95 -17.31 -3.50 -1.01
C ALA A 95 -16.29 -2.88 -2.00
N GLU A 96 -16.65 -1.80 -2.68
CA GLU A 96 -15.73 -1.05 -3.56
C GLU A 96 -14.52 -0.50 -2.79
N ILE A 97 -14.74 0.13 -1.63
CA ILE A 97 -13.68 0.62 -0.76
C ILE A 97 -12.73 -0.53 -0.37
N LYS A 98 -13.28 -1.68 0.04
CA LYS A 98 -12.48 -2.85 0.42
C LYS A 98 -11.67 -3.38 -0.77
N ARG A 99 -12.28 -3.49 -1.95
CA ARG A 99 -11.61 -3.94 -3.17
C ARG A 99 -10.46 -3.01 -3.55
N PHE A 100 -10.67 -1.70 -3.45
CA PHE A 100 -9.63 -0.70 -3.71
C PHE A 100 -8.44 -0.86 -2.75
N ARG A 101 -8.72 -0.98 -1.44
CA ARG A 101 -7.70 -1.20 -0.41
C ARG A 101 -6.89 -2.47 -0.64
N VAL A 102 -7.58 -3.58 -0.92
CA VAL A 102 -6.94 -4.88 -1.18
C VAL A 102 -6.03 -4.81 -2.40
N LYS A 103 -6.49 -4.18 -3.49
CA LYS A 103 -5.67 -4.01 -4.70
C LYS A 103 -4.44 -3.16 -4.42
N GLY A 104 -4.59 -2.05 -3.68
CA GLY A 104 -3.49 -1.21 -3.25
C GLY A 104 -2.47 -1.96 -2.40
N ALA A 105 -2.93 -2.65 -1.35
CA ALA A 105 -2.08 -3.44 -0.47
C ALA A 105 -1.27 -4.50 -1.23
N LYS A 106 -1.90 -5.20 -2.19
CA LYS A 106 -1.19 -6.15 -3.07
C LYS A 106 -0.08 -5.47 -3.88
N GLN A 107 -0.39 -4.33 -4.49
CA GLN A 107 0.58 -3.58 -5.29
C GLN A 107 1.75 -3.08 -4.42
N PHE A 108 1.46 -2.44 -3.28
CA PHE A 108 2.50 -1.97 -2.36
C PHE A 108 3.33 -3.11 -1.79
N PHE A 109 2.73 -4.24 -1.44
CA PHE A 109 3.46 -5.41 -0.96
C PHE A 109 4.41 -5.96 -2.03
N ALA A 110 3.93 -6.13 -3.26
CA ALA A 110 4.76 -6.58 -4.38
C ALA A 110 5.92 -5.61 -4.66
N THR A 111 5.65 -4.30 -4.72
CA THR A 111 6.69 -3.30 -4.95
C THR A 111 7.67 -3.23 -3.79
N SER A 112 7.21 -3.38 -2.55
CA SER A 112 8.07 -3.43 -1.36
C SER A 112 8.98 -4.66 -1.37
N LEU A 113 8.51 -5.82 -1.82
CA LEU A 113 9.35 -7.02 -1.94
C LEU A 113 10.46 -6.86 -2.99
N VAL A 114 10.18 -6.21 -4.12
CA VAL A 114 11.22 -5.93 -5.14
C VAL A 114 12.17 -4.84 -4.64
N GLY A 115 11.63 -3.81 -4.00
CA GLY A 115 12.36 -2.61 -3.60
C GLY A 115 12.91 -2.61 -2.18
N TRP A 116 12.81 -3.70 -1.42
CA TRP A 116 13.08 -3.70 0.02
C TRP A 116 14.47 -3.17 0.40
N PHE A 117 15.46 -3.41 -0.47
CA PHE A 117 16.85 -2.99 -0.28
C PHE A 117 17.07 -1.50 -0.57
N THR A 118 16.14 -0.82 -1.25
CA THR A 118 16.29 0.61 -1.59
C THR A 118 16.28 1.50 -0.35
N PHE A 119 15.45 1.16 0.65
CA PHE A 119 15.36 1.89 1.91
C PHE A 119 16.68 1.87 2.71
N PRO A 120 17.30 0.71 3.03
CA PRO A 120 18.56 0.70 3.75
C PRO A 120 19.68 1.35 2.93
N ILE A 121 19.70 1.20 1.60
CA ILE A 121 20.67 1.92 0.76
C ILE A 121 20.54 3.43 0.94
N LEU A 122 19.33 3.98 0.79
CA LEU A 122 19.10 5.41 0.93
C LEU A 122 19.44 5.89 2.34
N LEU A 123 19.09 5.10 3.36
CA LEU A 123 19.41 5.40 4.75
C LEU A 123 20.94 5.48 4.95
N PHE A 124 21.69 4.51 4.43
CA PHE A 124 23.16 4.55 4.49
C PHE A 124 23.75 5.70 3.68
N GLN A 125 23.19 6.01 2.50
CA GLN A 125 23.60 7.18 1.72
C GLN A 125 23.35 8.50 2.48
N THR A 126 22.26 8.57 3.25
CA THR A 126 21.95 9.75 4.08
C THR A 126 22.94 9.89 5.24
N LEU A 127 23.31 8.77 5.89
CA LEU A 127 24.16 8.78 7.08
C LEU A 127 25.66 8.85 6.79
N LEU A 128 26.12 8.20 5.72
CA LEU A 128 27.55 8.02 5.39
C LEU A 128 27.95 8.77 4.11
N GLY A 129 26.98 9.39 3.43
CA GLY A 129 27.16 10.15 2.21
C GLY A 129 26.86 9.35 0.92
N PRO A 130 26.74 10.03 -0.24
CA PRO A 130 26.29 9.42 -1.49
C PRO A 130 27.21 8.33 -2.05
N SER A 131 28.50 8.36 -1.67
CA SER A 131 29.54 7.45 -2.15
C SER A 131 29.43 6.02 -1.62
N VAL A 132 28.48 5.73 -0.71
CA VAL A 132 28.24 4.35 -0.26
C VAL A 132 27.89 3.44 -1.43
N LEU A 133 27.07 3.92 -2.37
CA LEU A 133 26.61 3.09 -3.49
C LEU A 133 27.74 2.71 -4.44
N THR A 134 28.80 3.52 -4.56
CA THR A 134 29.96 3.18 -5.39
C THR A 134 30.78 2.03 -4.81
N LYS A 135 30.59 1.71 -3.53
CA LYS A 135 31.20 0.55 -2.86
C LYS A 135 30.32 -0.69 -2.91
N VAL A 136 29.05 -0.55 -3.31
CA VAL A 136 28.12 -1.68 -3.44
C VAL A 136 28.34 -2.35 -4.78
N ASN A 137 28.52 -3.67 -4.76
CA ASN A 137 28.68 -4.46 -5.98
C ASN A 137 27.37 -4.40 -6.81
N PRO A 138 27.39 -3.96 -8.08
CA PRO A 138 26.18 -3.95 -8.93
C PRO A 138 25.50 -5.32 -9.05
N LEU A 139 26.27 -6.41 -9.01
CA LEU A 139 25.75 -7.78 -9.01
C LEU A 139 24.90 -8.05 -7.77
N TRP A 140 25.27 -7.49 -6.61
CA TRP A 140 24.50 -7.62 -5.39
C TRP A 140 23.11 -6.96 -5.53
N ILE A 141 23.05 -5.78 -6.16
CA ILE A 141 21.77 -5.10 -6.44
C ILE A 141 20.91 -5.97 -7.36
N PHE A 142 21.49 -6.48 -8.45
CA PHE A 142 20.78 -7.35 -9.39
C PHE A 142 20.25 -8.62 -8.71
N CYS A 143 21.07 -9.28 -7.88
CA CYS A 143 20.65 -10.46 -7.12
C CYS A 143 19.50 -10.17 -6.16
N ASN A 144 19.47 -9.00 -5.51
CA ASN A 144 18.37 -8.63 -4.61
C ASN A 144 17.07 -8.34 -5.37
N VAL A 145 17.15 -7.67 -6.52
CA VAL A 145 16.00 -7.48 -7.41
C VAL A 145 15.45 -8.82 -7.89
N ALA A 146 16.34 -9.69 -8.40
CA ALA A 146 15.97 -11.03 -8.86
C ALA A 146 15.36 -11.87 -7.73
N PHE A 147 15.94 -11.81 -6.52
CA PHE A 147 15.40 -12.46 -5.34
C PHE A 147 13.98 -11.97 -5.02
N GLY A 148 13.72 -10.65 -5.08
CA GLY A 148 12.39 -10.10 -4.89
C GLY A 148 11.36 -10.67 -5.88
N PHE A 149 11.72 -10.78 -7.16
CA PHE A 149 10.85 -11.41 -8.17
C PHE A 149 10.64 -12.91 -7.91
N ILE A 150 11.69 -13.65 -7.55
CA ILE A 150 11.60 -15.07 -7.21
C ILE A 150 10.66 -15.28 -6.01
N VAL A 151 10.76 -14.44 -4.99
CA VAL A 151 9.87 -14.48 -3.83
C VAL A 151 8.42 -14.21 -4.23
N ILE A 152 8.16 -13.21 -5.08
CA ILE A 152 6.81 -12.94 -5.58
C ILE A 152 6.24 -14.15 -6.33
N ILE A 153 7.02 -14.73 -7.25
CA ILE A 153 6.61 -15.93 -7.98
C ILE A 153 6.35 -17.08 -7.02
N GLY A 154 7.24 -17.30 -6.04
CA GLY A 154 7.09 -18.33 -5.02
C GLY A 154 5.81 -18.15 -4.20
N VAL A 155 5.49 -16.92 -3.77
CA VAL A 155 4.26 -16.60 -3.05
C VAL A 155 3.02 -16.89 -3.91
N ILE A 156 3.03 -16.53 -5.20
CA ILE A 156 1.94 -16.83 -6.13
C ILE A 156 1.75 -18.34 -6.29
N LEU A 157 2.83 -19.09 -6.52
CA LEU A 157 2.78 -20.54 -6.71
C LEU A 157 2.31 -21.27 -5.44
N VAL A 158 2.79 -20.86 -4.27
CA VAL A 158 2.36 -21.43 -2.98
C VAL A 158 0.89 -21.13 -2.72
N SER A 159 0.45 -19.90 -2.98
CA SER A 159 -0.96 -19.50 -2.86
C SER A 159 -1.86 -20.34 -3.77
N GLN A 160 -1.44 -20.62 -5.01
CA GLN A 160 -2.18 -21.47 -5.95
C GLN A 160 -2.19 -22.95 -5.55
N ARG A 161 -1.08 -23.46 -5.00
CA ARG A 161 -0.91 -24.90 -4.74
C ARG A 161 -1.48 -25.36 -3.40
N VAL A 162 -1.44 -24.51 -2.37
CA VAL A 162 -1.85 -24.90 -1.02
C VAL A 162 -3.34 -24.63 -0.78
N GLY A 163 -3.96 -23.68 -1.50
CA GLY A 163 -5.36 -23.32 -1.30
C GLY A 163 -5.70 -22.98 0.16
N ASP A 164 -6.99 -23.00 0.51
CA ASP A 164 -7.51 -22.69 1.85
C ASP A 164 -7.18 -23.76 2.91
N SER A 165 -6.34 -24.75 2.57
CA SER A 165 -6.11 -25.94 3.38
C SER A 165 -5.14 -25.73 4.56
N HIS A 166 -4.41 -24.60 4.63
CA HIS A 166 -3.44 -24.33 5.69
C HIS A 166 -3.73 -23.00 6.41
N PRO A 167 -3.72 -22.93 7.75
CA PRO A 167 -4.14 -21.74 8.51
C PRO A 167 -3.27 -20.50 8.23
N VAL A 168 -2.01 -20.68 7.87
CA VAL A 168 -1.12 -19.58 7.47
C VAL A 168 -1.48 -19.04 6.08
N THR A 169 -1.80 -19.90 5.11
CA THR A 169 -2.23 -19.44 3.78
C THR A 169 -3.64 -18.87 3.83
N GLN A 170 -4.49 -19.34 4.75
CA GLN A 170 -5.80 -18.76 5.02
C GLN A 170 -5.68 -17.36 5.61
N LYS A 171 -4.86 -17.14 6.65
CA LYS A 171 -4.59 -15.78 7.17
C LYS A 171 -3.94 -14.85 6.15
N PHE A 172 -3.07 -15.40 5.30
CA PHE A 172 -2.41 -14.62 4.24
C PHE A 172 -3.37 -14.30 3.09
N ASN A 173 -4.26 -15.23 2.72
CA ASN A 173 -5.36 -14.98 1.79
C ASN A 173 -6.43 -14.07 2.42
N GLU A 174 -6.65 -14.09 3.73
CA GLU A 174 -7.55 -13.14 4.39
C GLU A 174 -6.97 -11.73 4.35
N PHE A 175 -5.67 -11.61 4.61
CA PHE A 175 -4.91 -10.37 4.50
C PHE A 175 -4.85 -9.86 3.06
N LEU A 176 -4.64 -10.74 2.07
CA LEU A 176 -4.52 -10.39 0.66
C LEU A 176 -5.85 -10.33 -0.10
N ALA A 177 -6.86 -11.12 0.23
CA ALA A 177 -8.13 -11.15 -0.49
C ALA A 177 -9.16 -10.22 0.14
N GLY A 178 -8.99 -9.85 1.41
CA GLY A 178 -10.03 -9.20 2.19
C GLY A 178 -11.23 -10.13 2.23
N THR A 179 -11.36 -10.89 3.32
CA THR A 179 -12.27 -12.05 3.52
C THR A 179 -13.72 -11.87 3.04
N GLN A 180 -14.16 -10.65 2.79
CA GLN A 180 -15.52 -10.31 2.38
C GLN A 180 -15.68 -9.97 0.89
N VAL A 181 -14.62 -9.62 0.13
CA VAL A 181 -14.77 -9.23 -1.29
C VAL A 181 -15.02 -10.45 -2.17
N THR A 182 -14.28 -11.54 -1.94
CA THR A 182 -14.48 -12.81 -2.67
C THR A 182 -15.78 -13.52 -2.25
N GLN A 183 -16.21 -13.33 -1.00
CA GLN A 183 -17.49 -13.83 -0.51
C GLN A 183 -18.67 -13.00 -1.07
N ALA A 184 -18.57 -11.67 -1.06
CA ALA A 184 -19.58 -10.78 -1.65
C ALA A 184 -19.68 -10.93 -3.18
N GLU A 185 -18.56 -11.15 -3.90
CA GLU A 185 -18.60 -11.46 -5.34
C GLU A 185 -19.26 -12.83 -5.61
N ARG A 186 -19.04 -13.83 -4.76
CA ARG A 186 -19.73 -15.13 -4.86
C ARG A 186 -21.22 -15.03 -4.54
N GLU A 187 -21.60 -14.27 -3.52
CA GLU A 187 -23.00 -14.06 -3.14
C GLU A 187 -23.75 -13.24 -4.20
N LEU A 188 -23.17 -12.14 -4.70
CA LEU A 188 -23.75 -11.35 -5.79
C LEU A 188 -23.91 -12.16 -7.08
N LYS A 189 -22.92 -13.01 -7.40
CA LYS A 189 -23.02 -13.91 -8.54
C LYS A 189 -24.12 -14.94 -8.36
N SER A 190 -24.27 -15.50 -7.16
CA SER A 190 -25.34 -16.45 -6.84
C SER A 190 -26.74 -15.81 -6.90
N LEU A 191 -26.86 -14.52 -6.55
CA LEU A 191 -28.13 -13.78 -6.62
C LEU A 191 -28.48 -13.34 -8.05
N SER A 192 -27.49 -13.19 -8.93
CA SER A 192 -27.73 -12.88 -10.36
C SER A 192 -28.11 -14.10 -11.21
N GLU A 193 -27.96 -15.30 -10.65
CA GLU A 193 -28.35 -16.57 -11.28
C GLU A 193 -29.78 -17.00 -10.90
N PHE A 194 -30.47 -16.25 -10.04
CA PHE A 194 -31.91 -16.36 -9.74
C PHE A 194 -32.69 -15.20 -10.37
#